data_AF-A0A0M8TSB2-F1
#
_entry.id   AF-A0A0M8TSB2-F1
#
_cell.length_a   1.000
_cell.length_b   1.000
_cell.length_c   1.000
_cell.angle_alpha   90.00
_cell.angle_beta   90.00
_cell.angle_gamma   90.00
#
_symmetry.space_group_name_H-M   'P 1'
#
loop_
_entity.id
_entity.type
_entity.pdbx_description
1 polymer ?
#
loop_
_entity_poly.entity_id
_entity_poly.type
_entity_poly.pdbx_seq_one_letter_code
_entity_poly.pdbx_strand_id
1 'polypeptide(L)' 'MASGYSARYGASHPHDLVRRAAERGIQTLALTDRDTVTGAVRFAKAAISTGIRPVFGVDVAVAPHTPA' A
#
# COMPACT_ATOMS: atom_id res chain seq x y z
N MET A 1 6.59 -5.52 0.14
CA MET A 1 5.50 -6.17 -0.62
C MET A 1 4.78 -5.07 -1.38
N ALA A 2 4.75 -5.15 -2.72
CA ALA A 2 4.03 -4.19 -3.55
C ALA A 2 2.54 -4.30 -3.22
N SER A 3 1.95 -3.21 -2.74
CA SER A 3 0.58 -3.23 -2.26
C SER A 3 -0.43 -3.23 -3.41
N GLY A 4 -1.57 -3.86 -3.15
CA GLY A 4 -2.49 -4.41 -4.13
C GLY A 4 -3.37 -3.44 -4.92
N TYR A 5 -2.86 -2.28 -5.32
CA TYR A 5 -3.59 -1.31 -6.16
C TYR A 5 -3.09 -1.23 -7.60
N SER A 6 -2.10 -2.04 -7.98
CA SER A 6 -1.97 -2.45 -9.38
C SER A 6 -3.17 -3.32 -9.72
N ALA A 7 -3.85 -3.04 -10.84
CA ALA A 7 -5.11 -3.60 -11.34
C ALA A 7 -5.27 -5.15 -11.40
N ARG A 8 -4.39 -5.93 -10.76
CA ARG A 8 -4.39 -7.40 -10.66
C ARG A 8 -4.26 -7.97 -9.23
N TYR A 9 -4.26 -7.13 -8.18
CA TYR A 9 -4.36 -7.53 -6.77
C TYR A 9 -5.68 -7.10 -6.09
N GLY A 10 -6.66 -6.63 -6.85
CA GLY A 10 -7.93 -6.05 -6.39
C GLY A 10 -8.93 -6.98 -5.70
N ALA A 11 -8.49 -8.09 -5.08
CA ALA A 11 -9.36 -9.06 -4.41
C ALA A 11 -9.13 -9.18 -2.88
N SER A 12 -8.13 -8.50 -2.30
CA SER A 12 -7.92 -8.51 -0.84
C SER A 12 -8.19 -7.13 -0.27
N HIS A 13 -9.23 -7.01 0.55
CA HIS A 13 -9.53 -5.76 1.25
C HIS A 13 -8.31 -5.30 2.07
N PRO A 14 -7.99 -3.99 2.13
CA PRO A 14 -6.86 -3.48 2.90
C PRO A 14 -6.81 -3.99 4.35
N HIS A 15 -7.98 -4.21 4.93
CA HIS A 15 -8.14 -4.78 6.25
C HIS A 15 -7.55 -6.20 6.39
N ASP A 16 -7.75 -7.09 5.41
CA ASP A 16 -7.20 -8.45 5.45
C ASP A 16 -5.69 -8.47 5.30
N LEU A 17 -5.16 -7.56 4.49
CA LEU A 17 -3.72 -7.42 4.27
C LEU A 17 -3.02 -6.96 5.56
N VAL A 18 -3.59 -5.96 6.21
CA VAL A 18 -3.09 -5.43 7.47
C VAL A 18 -3.25 -6.45 8.61
N ARG A 19 -4.40 -7.14 8.70
CA ARG A 19 -4.63 -8.20 9.69
C ARG A 19 -3.60 -9.33 9.55
N ARG A 20 -3.36 -9.82 8.34
CA ARG A 20 -2.35 -10.86 8.08
C ARG A 20 -0.94 -10.40 8.42
N ALA A 21 -0.64 -9.11 8.23
CA ALA A 21 0.64 -8.53 8.63
C ALA A 21 0.77 -8.51 10.16
N ALA A 22 -0.29 -8.16 10.88
CA ALA A 22 -0.31 -8.15 12.34
C ALA A 22 -0.16 -9.56 12.92
N GLU A 23 -0.85 -10.56 12.35
CA GLU A 23 -0.71 -11.98 12.71
C GLU A 23 0.73 -12.49 12.55
N ARG A 24 1.52 -11.88 11.66
CA ARG A 24 2.92 -12.23 11.40
C ARG A 24 3.91 -11.38 12.21
N GLY A 25 3.43 -10.53 13.13
CA GLY A 25 4.27 -9.65 13.93
C GLY A 25 4.91 -8.50 13.13
N ILE A 26 4.40 -8.20 11.94
CA ILE A 26 4.90 -7.10 11.12
C ILE A 26 4.42 -5.77 11.71
N GLN A 27 5.36 -4.89 12.03
CA GLN A 27 5.07 -3.59 12.67
C GLN A 27 4.94 -2.43 11.67
N THR A 28 5.32 -2.62 10.41
CA THR A 28 5.27 -1.56 9.39
C THR A 28 4.89 -2.15 8.05
N LEU A 29 3.94 -1.51 7.36
CA LEU A 29 3.44 -1.97 6.06
C LEU A 29 3.33 -0.79 5.09
N ALA A 30 3.83 -0.97 3.87
CA ALA A 30 3.79 0.05 2.82
C ALA A 30 2.63 -0.19 1.84
N LEU A 31 1.91 0.88 1.51
CA LEU A 31 0.98 0.96 0.39
C LEU A 31 1.70 1.60 -0.80
N THR A 32 1.68 0.96 -1.97
CA THR A 32 2.28 1.44 -3.23
C THR A 32 1.25 1.31 -4.34
N ASP A 33 0.33 2.26 -4.40
CA ASP A 33 -0.71 2.30 -5.42
C ASP A 33 -0.09 2.68 -6.77
N ARG A 34 -0.59 2.12 -7.87
CA ARG A 34 -0.11 2.50 -9.20
C ARG A 34 -0.87 3.73 -9.67
N ASP A 35 -0.14 4.79 -10.02
CA ASP A 35 -0.63 6.05 -10.60
C ASP A 35 -1.80 6.73 -9.82
N THR A 36 -2.04 6.31 -8.57
CA THR A 36 -3.16 6.74 -7.75
C THR A 36 -2.78 6.70 -6.27
N VAL A 37 -3.57 7.34 -5.40
CA VAL A 37 -3.43 7.28 -3.93
C VAL A 37 -4.76 6.93 -3.25
N THR A 38 -5.71 6.40 -4.02
CA THR A 38 -7.11 6.22 -3.60
C THR A 38 -7.25 5.20 -2.47
N GLY A 39 -6.28 4.28 -2.32
CA GLY A 39 -6.25 3.31 -1.24
C GLY A 39 -5.76 3.85 0.11
N ALA A 40 -5.14 5.03 0.14
CA ALA A 40 -4.39 5.52 1.30
C ALA A 40 -5.26 5.65 2.56
N VAL A 41 -6.45 6.26 2.46
CA VAL A 41 -7.31 6.49 3.63
C VAL A 41 -7.83 5.18 4.24
N ARG A 42 -8.22 4.22 3.41
CA ARG A 42 -8.73 2.92 3.88
C ARG A 42 -7.61 2.10 4.51
N PHE A 43 -6.42 2.13 3.92
CA PHE A 43 -5.22 1.49 4.46
C PHE A 43 -4.79 2.12 5.80
N ALA A 44 -4.78 3.45 5.90
CA ALA A 44 -4.46 4.17 7.13
C ALA A 44 -5.36 3.74 8.29
N LYS A 45 -6.68 3.70 8.05
CA LYS A 45 -7.67 3.28 9.06
C LYS A 45 -7.44 1.85 9.55
N ALA A 46 -7.16 0.91 8.63
CA ALA A 46 -6.86 -0.47 8.98
C ALA A 46 -5.53 -0.61 9.74
N ALA A 47 -4.49 0.12 9.34
CA ALA A 47 -3.18 0.09 9.99
C ALA A 47 -3.28 0.60 11.43
N ILE A 48 -4.00 1.71 11.65
CA ILE A 48 -4.25 2.24 12.99
C ILE A 48 -5.01 1.24 13.86
N SER A 49 -6.04 0.58 13.32
CA SER A 49 -6.84 -0.39 14.10
C SER A 49 -6.10 -1.66 14.50
N THR A 50 -4.91 -1.90 13.94
CA THR A 50 -4.10 -3.11 14.18
C THR A 50 -2.74 -2.81 14.80
N GLY A 51 -2.44 -1.54 15.08
CA GLY A 51 -1.15 -1.11 15.64
C GLY A 51 0.02 -1.17 14.64
N ILE A 52 -0.26 -1.32 13.35
CA ILE A 52 0.76 -1.30 12.29
C ILE A 52 1.03 0.15 11.88
N ARG A 53 2.31 0.51 11.72
CA ARG A 53 2.71 1.81 11.16
C ARG A 53 2.56 1.78 9.63
N PRO A 54 1.67 2.59 9.03
CA PRO A 54 1.55 2.64 7.57
C PRO A 54 2.69 3.49 6.96
N VAL A 55 3.16 3.09 5.78
CA VAL A 55 3.99 3.90 4.88
C VAL A 55 3.22 4.09 3.57
N PHE A 56 3.08 5.33 3.11
CA PHE A 56 2.36 5.62 1.87
C PHE A 56 3.35 5.92 0.75
N GLY A 57 3.17 5.24 -0.37
CA GLY A 57 3.91 5.42 -1.59
C GLY A 57 3.00 5.29 -2.80
N VAL A 58 3.50 5.75 -3.93
CA VAL A 58 2.86 5.63 -5.24
C VAL A 58 3.93 5.18 -6.22
N ASP A 59 3.59 4.22 -7.05
CA ASP A 59 4.40 3.82 -8.19
C ASP A 59 3.97 4.67 -9.39
N VAL A 60 4.84 5.59 -9.81
CA VAL A 60 4.58 6.59 -10.86
C VAL A 60 5.45 6.27 -12.06
N ALA A 61 4.82 6.08 -13.22
CA ALA A 61 5.55 5.98 -14.48
C ALA A 61 6.17 7.34 -14.83
N VAL A 62 7.50 7.39 -14.92
CA VAL A 62 8.24 8.59 -15.37
C VAL A 62 8.67 8.44 -16.83
N ALA A 63 8.53 9.51 -17.61
CA ALA A 63 9.06 9.54 -18.97
C ALA A 63 10.60 9.46 -18.95
N PRO A 64 11.24 8.93 -20.02
CA PRO A 64 12.69 8.89 -20.11
C PRO A 64 13.26 10.31 -20.00
N HIS A 65 14.24 10.50 -19.12
CA HIS A 65 14.98 11.75 -19.06
C HIS A 65 16.09 11.71 -20.12
N THR A 66 16.06 12.65 -21.06
CA THR A 66 17.20 12.91 -21.94
C THR A 66 17.93 14.12 -21.37
N PRO A 67 19.08 13.95 -20.71
CA PRO A 67 19.88 15.09 -20.27
C PRO A 67 20.37 15.89 -21.49
N ALA A 68 20.40 17.22 -21.35
CA ALA A 68 20.84 18.16 -22.39
C ALA A 68 22.35 18.10 -22.64
#